data_AF-A0A9X4AQ75-F1
#
_entry.id   AF-A0A9X4AQ75-F1
#
_cell.length_a   1.000
_cell.length_b   1.000
_cell.length_c   1.000
_cell.angle_alpha   90.00
_cell.angle_beta   90.00
_cell.angle_gamma   90.00
#
_symmetry.space_group_name_H-M   'P 1'
#
loop_
_entity.id
_entity.type
_entity.pdbx_description
1 polymer ?
#
loop_
_entity_poly.entity_id
_entity_poly.type
_entity_poly.pdbx_seq_one_letter_code
_entity_poly.pdbx_strand_id
1 'polypeptide(L)'
;MRPDERFLRDTFREQLARLRSLRVDLRTLGPRATEEHAARLAEEFVEPDRSFAFRRALEGKGGAVDFEKWLRQDRLSPREMRGCLEWLAAGAEELVCVRFDRRAGFPAVTLLVRTLDETWACSWPGVYVHFAAGRALAVTVHYELFQCDLRIAMGSPYR
;
A
#
# COMPACT_ATOMS: atom_id res chain seq x y z
N MET A 1 -13.20 12.16 -15.70
CA MET A 1 -12.36 11.40 -16.65
C MET A 1 -11.91 10.14 -15.95
N ARG A 2 -12.20 8.92 -16.45
CA ARG A 2 -11.68 7.69 -15.82
C ARG A 2 -10.17 7.64 -16.10
N PRO A 3 -9.31 7.41 -15.09
CA PRO A 3 -7.88 7.31 -15.32
C PRO A 3 -7.58 6.15 -16.27
N ASP A 4 -6.62 6.36 -17.18
CA ASP A 4 -6.18 5.33 -18.14
C ASP A 4 -5.53 4.17 -17.38
N GLU A 5 -6.16 2.98 -17.44
CA GLU A 5 -5.68 1.78 -16.77
C GLU A 5 -4.25 1.39 -17.20
N ARG A 6 -3.85 1.68 -18.45
CA ARG A 6 -2.47 1.44 -18.91
C ARG A 6 -1.49 2.35 -18.17
N PHE A 7 -1.76 3.64 -18.17
CA PHE A 7 -0.95 4.62 -17.46
C PHE A 7 -0.76 4.24 -15.98
N LEU A 8 -1.85 3.82 -15.31
CA LEU A 8 -1.78 3.39 -13.91
C LEU A 8 -0.88 2.17 -13.70
N ARG A 9 -0.92 1.20 -14.63
CA ARG A 9 -0.07 -0.01 -14.59
C ARG A 9 1.39 0.31 -14.84
N ASP A 10 1.66 1.24 -15.74
CA ASP A 10 3.03 1.65 -16.07
C ASP A 10 3.65 2.42 -14.90
N THR A 11 2.92 3.35 -14.27
CA THR A 11 3.39 4.02 -13.04
C THR A 11 3.71 3.01 -11.93
N PHE A 12 2.88 1.99 -11.74
CA PHE A 12 3.13 0.97 -10.73
C PHE A 12 4.40 0.18 -11.04
N ARG A 13 4.61 -0.21 -12.30
CA ARG A 13 5.83 -0.91 -12.73
C ARG A 13 7.08 -0.05 -12.54
N GLU A 14 7.01 1.24 -12.85
CA GLU A 14 8.09 2.20 -12.62
C GLU A 14 8.44 2.32 -11.13
N GLN A 15 7.42 2.41 -10.26
CA GLN A 15 7.63 2.42 -8.80
C GLN A 15 8.34 1.15 -8.33
N LEU A 16 7.90 -0.03 -8.79
CA LEU A 16 8.58 -1.30 -8.46
C LEU A 16 10.02 -1.35 -8.99
N ALA A 17 10.26 -0.86 -10.21
CA ALA A 17 11.60 -0.81 -10.79
C ALA A 17 12.53 0.10 -9.99
N ARG A 18 12.02 1.24 -9.52
CA ARG A 18 12.76 2.17 -8.66
C ARG A 18 13.11 1.54 -7.31
N LEU A 19 12.18 0.82 -6.68
CA LEU A 19 12.48 0.12 -5.43
C LEU A 19 13.58 -0.94 -5.62
N ARG A 20 13.54 -1.68 -6.74
CA ARG A 20 14.60 -2.65 -7.08
C ARG A 20 15.95 -1.97 -7.31
N SER A 21 16.00 -0.80 -7.97
CA SER A 21 17.27 -0.09 -8.17
C SER A 21 17.85 0.44 -6.85
N LEU A 22 17.00 0.68 -5.85
CA LEU A 22 17.39 1.01 -4.48
C LEU A 22 17.70 -0.24 -3.62
N ARG A 23 17.75 -1.44 -4.23
CA ARG A 23 18.02 -2.72 -3.55
C ARG A 23 16.98 -3.13 -2.50
N VAL A 24 15.76 -2.64 -2.61
CA VAL A 24 14.63 -3.14 -1.81
C VAL A 24 14.29 -4.55 -2.30
N ASP A 25 14.28 -5.52 -1.39
CA ASP A 25 13.87 -6.88 -1.69
C ASP A 25 12.33 -6.95 -1.70
N LEU A 26 11.78 -7.18 -2.89
CA LEU A 26 10.34 -7.23 -3.13
C LEU A 26 9.97 -8.28 -4.17
N ARG A 27 8.77 -8.83 -4.02
CA ARG A 27 8.16 -9.76 -4.95
C ARG A 27 6.68 -9.44 -5.15
N THR A 28 6.27 -9.38 -6.41
CA THR A 28 4.86 -9.21 -6.77
C THR A 28 4.11 -10.53 -6.58
N LEU A 29 2.94 -10.47 -5.97
CA LEU A 29 2.08 -11.62 -5.79
C LEU A 29 1.17 -11.84 -7.00
N GLY A 30 0.87 -13.10 -7.28
CA GLY A 30 -0.14 -13.47 -8.28
C GLY A 30 -1.56 -13.12 -7.80
N PRO A 31 -2.56 -13.18 -8.70
CA PRO A 31 -3.95 -12.85 -8.36
C PRO A 31 -4.50 -13.66 -7.19
N ARG A 32 -4.30 -14.98 -7.20
CA ARG A 32 -4.77 -15.87 -6.13
C ARG A 32 -4.15 -15.55 -4.77
N ALA A 33 -2.83 -15.40 -4.72
CA ALA A 33 -2.15 -15.06 -3.46
C ALA A 33 -2.56 -13.66 -2.96
N THR A 34 -2.77 -12.71 -3.87
CA THR A 34 -3.29 -11.38 -3.52
C THR A 34 -4.68 -11.48 -2.89
N GLU A 35 -5.57 -12.29 -3.46
CA GLU A 35 -6.91 -12.52 -2.92
C GLU A 35 -6.89 -13.20 -1.56
N GLU A 36 -6.05 -14.23 -1.39
CA GLU A 36 -5.88 -14.94 -0.12
C GLU A 36 -5.41 -13.98 0.99
N HIS A 37 -4.41 -13.14 0.71
CA HIS A 37 -3.98 -12.13 1.67
C HIS A 37 -5.03 -11.03 1.88
N ALA A 38 -5.78 -10.63 0.85
CA ALA A 38 -6.84 -9.63 0.99
C ALA A 38 -7.97 -10.13 1.89
N ALA A 39 -8.33 -11.41 1.77
CA ALA A 39 -9.30 -12.06 2.64
C ALA A 39 -8.83 -12.07 4.10
N ARG A 40 -7.58 -12.46 4.35
CA ARG A 40 -6.98 -12.41 5.69
C ARG A 40 -6.90 -11.00 6.26
N LEU A 41 -6.54 -10.01 5.42
CA LEU A 41 -6.53 -8.61 5.82
C LEU A 41 -7.93 -8.16 6.27
N ALA A 42 -8.96 -8.53 5.50
CA ALA A 42 -10.34 -8.21 5.85
C ALA A 42 -10.76 -8.84 7.19
N GLU A 43 -10.41 -10.12 7.39
CA GLU A 43 -10.74 -10.86 8.61
C GLU A 43 -10.04 -10.28 9.86
N GLU A 44 -8.75 -9.96 9.75
CA GLU A 44 -7.94 -9.58 10.92
C GLU A 44 -8.00 -8.07 11.26
N PHE A 45 -8.16 -7.20 10.25
CA PHE A 45 -7.96 -5.75 10.43
C PHE A 45 -9.13 -4.86 9.98
N VAL A 46 -10.15 -5.40 9.31
CA VAL A 46 -11.32 -4.63 8.86
C VAL A 46 -12.51 -4.90 9.77
N GLU A 47 -13.42 -3.94 9.87
CA GLU A 47 -14.68 -4.15 10.59
C GLU A 47 -15.47 -5.32 9.97
N PRO A 48 -15.99 -6.28 10.77
CA PRO A 48 -16.62 -7.50 10.25
C PRO A 48 -17.79 -7.23 9.28
N ASP A 49 -18.62 -6.24 9.58
CA ASP A 49 -19.76 -5.81 8.76
C ASP A 49 -19.34 -5.19 7.40
N ARG A 50 -18.09 -4.73 7.30
CA ARG A 50 -17.54 -4.08 6.11
C ARG A 50 -16.60 -4.95 5.29
N SER A 51 -16.25 -6.13 5.80
CA SER A 51 -15.26 -7.04 5.18
C SER A 51 -15.58 -7.38 3.72
N PHE A 52 -16.85 -7.66 3.39
CA PHE A 52 -17.25 -7.94 2.01
C PHE A 52 -17.07 -6.73 1.09
N ALA A 53 -17.52 -5.55 1.53
CA ALA A 53 -17.42 -4.32 0.75
C ALA A 53 -15.95 -3.87 0.56
N PHE A 54 -15.11 -4.09 1.57
CA PHE A 54 -13.66 -3.88 1.47
C PHE A 54 -13.02 -4.79 0.41
N ARG A 55 -13.30 -6.10 0.44
CA ARG A 55 -12.76 -7.03 -0.57
C ARG A 55 -13.18 -6.65 -1.98
N ARG A 56 -14.45 -6.27 -2.16
CA ARG A 56 -14.96 -5.74 -3.44
C ARG A 56 -14.25 -4.46 -3.88
N ALA A 57 -13.87 -3.60 -2.93
CA ALA A 57 -13.10 -2.40 -3.23
C ALA A 57 -11.67 -2.74 -3.67
N LEU A 58 -11.03 -3.76 -3.08
CA LEU A 58 -9.70 -4.24 -3.51
C LEU A 58 -9.72 -4.95 -4.87
N GLU A 59 -10.77 -5.71 -5.16
CA GLU A 59 -10.96 -6.42 -6.45
C GLU A 59 -11.41 -5.49 -7.58
N GLY A 60 -11.88 -4.28 -7.25
CA GLY A 60 -12.40 -3.31 -8.21
C GLY A 60 -11.37 -2.88 -9.26
N LYS A 61 -11.84 -2.23 -10.33
CA LYS A 61 -10.95 -1.73 -11.39
C LYS A 61 -10.62 -0.25 -11.18
N GLY A 62 -9.34 0.05 -10.92
CA GLY A 62 -8.73 1.37 -11.15
C GLY A 62 -9.18 2.51 -10.22
N GLY A 63 -10.03 2.24 -9.22
CA GLY A 63 -10.43 3.20 -8.20
C GLY A 63 -9.43 3.29 -7.04
N ALA A 64 -9.39 4.44 -6.38
CA ALA A 64 -8.67 4.58 -5.11
C ALA A 64 -9.43 3.85 -4.00
N VAL A 65 -8.71 3.03 -3.25
CA VAL A 65 -9.14 2.37 -2.03
C VAL A 65 -8.68 3.26 -0.88
N ASP A 66 -9.64 3.90 -0.24
CA ASP A 66 -9.41 4.54 1.04
C ASP A 66 -9.36 3.45 2.11
N PHE A 67 -8.18 3.08 2.59
CA PHE A 67 -8.01 2.01 3.58
C PHE A 67 -8.48 2.44 4.98
N GLU A 68 -8.30 3.70 5.35
CA GLU A 68 -8.58 4.21 6.69
C GLU A 68 -10.05 4.04 7.08
N LYS A 69 -10.97 4.21 6.13
CA LYS A 69 -12.42 4.04 6.40
C LYS A 69 -12.86 2.61 6.71
N TRP A 70 -12.03 1.60 6.40
CA TRP A 70 -12.36 0.19 6.58
C TRP A 70 -11.65 -0.43 7.78
N LEU A 71 -10.42 0.03 8.04
CA LEU A 71 -9.57 -0.56 9.07
C LEU A 71 -10.09 -0.23 10.46
N ARG A 72 -10.03 -1.22 11.35
CA ARG A 72 -10.38 -1.07 12.75
C ARG A 72 -9.38 -0.17 13.44
N GLN A 73 -9.85 0.84 14.16
CA GLN A 73 -8.98 1.82 14.82
C GLN A 73 -8.11 1.19 15.92
N ASP A 74 -8.60 0.14 16.58
CA ASP A 74 -7.85 -0.60 17.62
C ASP A 74 -6.70 -1.44 17.06
N ARG A 75 -6.63 -1.60 15.73
CA ARG A 75 -5.56 -2.33 15.02
C ARG A 75 -4.57 -1.40 14.32
N LEU A 76 -4.83 -0.09 14.34
CA LEU A 76 -3.95 0.92 13.80
C LEU A 76 -2.99 1.43 14.88
N SER A 77 -1.74 1.69 14.48
CA SER A 77 -0.76 2.29 15.39
C SER A 77 -1.08 3.78 15.63
N PRO A 78 -1.15 4.24 16.88
CA PRO A 78 -1.29 5.65 17.20
C PRO A 78 0.05 6.38 16.96
N ARG A 79 0.44 6.65 15.71
CA ARG A 79 1.49 7.61 15.30
C ARG A 79 2.81 7.64 16.12
N GLU A 80 3.24 6.55 16.77
CA GLU A 80 4.37 6.65 17.71
C GLU A 80 5.75 6.79 17.05
N MET A 81 6.60 7.57 17.72
CA MET A 81 7.85 8.21 17.27
C MET A 81 9.03 7.29 16.90
N ARG A 82 8.84 5.97 16.79
CA ARG A 82 9.95 5.00 16.55
C ARG A 82 10.12 4.56 15.10
N GLY A 83 9.37 5.14 14.17
CA GLY A 83 9.40 4.73 12.76
C GLY A 83 8.43 3.60 12.47
N CYS A 84 7.64 3.78 11.41
CA CYS A 84 6.55 2.91 11.00
C CYS A 84 7.04 1.51 10.59
N LEU A 85 8.25 1.41 10.02
CA LEU A 85 8.87 0.13 9.69
C LEU A 85 9.37 -0.62 10.91
N GLU A 86 9.97 0.08 11.88
CA GLU A 86 10.37 -0.52 13.15
C GLU A 86 9.15 -1.08 13.88
N TRP A 87 8.03 -0.35 13.90
CA TRP A 87 6.78 -0.83 14.50
C TRP A 87 6.22 -2.07 13.78
N LEU A 88 6.22 -2.09 12.44
CA LEU A 88 5.86 -3.28 11.67
C LEU A 88 6.80 -4.46 11.98
N ALA A 89 8.09 -4.17 12.20
CA ALA A 89 9.14 -5.16 12.40
C ALA A 89 9.35 -5.63 13.85
N ALA A 90 8.78 -4.97 14.87
CA ALA A 90 9.06 -5.22 16.29
C ALA A 90 8.52 -6.58 16.83
N GLY A 91 8.86 -7.68 16.16
CA GLY A 91 8.51 -9.07 16.40
C GLY A 91 9.44 -10.05 15.63
N ALA A 92 10.19 -9.57 14.62
CA ALA A 92 11.35 -10.23 14.01
C ALA A 92 12.02 -9.28 12.97
N GLU A 93 13.32 -9.36 12.75
CA GLU A 93 14.00 -8.45 11.79
C GLU A 93 14.04 -9.04 10.36
N GLU A 94 13.78 -10.34 10.21
CA GLU A 94 13.69 -11.04 8.92
C GLU A 94 12.27 -10.99 8.33
N LEU A 95 11.51 -9.94 8.64
CA LEU A 95 10.08 -9.94 8.35
C LEU A 95 9.74 -9.52 6.93
N VAL A 96 8.96 -10.40 6.29
CA VAL A 96 8.28 -10.12 5.02
C VAL A 96 6.90 -9.55 5.35
N CYS A 97 6.63 -8.31 4.95
CA CYS A 97 5.29 -7.74 5.03
C CYS A 97 4.61 -7.77 3.65
N VAL A 98 3.28 -7.75 3.65
CA VAL A 98 2.46 -7.66 2.45
C VAL A 98 1.92 -6.25 2.34
N ARG A 99 2.19 -5.59 1.22
CA ARG A 99 1.63 -4.27 0.90
C ARG A 99 0.54 -4.40 -0.14
N PHE A 100 -0.62 -3.82 0.15
CA PHE A 100 -1.71 -3.64 -0.79
C PHE A 100 -1.68 -2.22 -1.36
N ASP A 101 -1.85 -2.12 -2.68
CA ASP A 101 -1.90 -0.81 -3.35
C ASP A 101 -3.18 -0.07 -3.01
N ARG A 102 -3.08 1.26 -2.94
CA ARG A 102 -4.24 2.14 -2.88
C ARG A 102 -5.09 2.05 -4.14
N ARG A 103 -4.60 1.49 -5.24
CA ARG A 103 -5.35 1.27 -6.48
C ARG A 103 -5.95 -0.14 -6.49
N ALA A 104 -7.27 -0.20 -6.64
CA ALA A 104 -8.01 -1.45 -6.76
C ALA A 104 -7.53 -2.27 -7.96
N GLY A 105 -7.44 -3.59 -7.77
CA GLY A 105 -7.09 -4.56 -8.80
C GLY A 105 -5.59 -4.67 -9.09
N PHE A 106 -4.74 -3.97 -8.33
CA PHE A 106 -3.29 -4.10 -8.42
C PHE A 106 -2.80 -5.26 -7.56
N PRO A 107 -1.76 -6.00 -8.00
CA PRO A 107 -1.23 -7.11 -7.23
C PRO A 107 -0.62 -6.60 -5.93
N ALA A 108 -0.82 -7.35 -4.85
CA ALA A 108 -0.09 -7.12 -3.62
C ALA A 108 1.40 -7.42 -3.81
N VAL A 109 2.24 -6.82 -2.96
CA VAL A 109 3.69 -6.96 -3.02
C VAL A 109 4.17 -7.43 -1.67
N THR A 110 4.94 -8.50 -1.64
CA THR A 110 5.73 -8.88 -0.46
C THR A 110 7.04 -8.11 -0.48
N LEU A 111 7.47 -7.60 0.67
CA LEU A 111 8.72 -6.86 0.80
C LEU A 111 9.40 -7.20 2.13
N LEU A 112 10.72 -7.22 2.12
CA LEU A 112 11.52 -7.45 3.31
C LEU A 112 11.74 -6.11 4.02
N VAL A 113 11.16 -5.95 5.22
CA VAL A 113 11.08 -4.65 5.91
C VAL A 113 12.47 -4.05 6.16
N ARG A 114 13.48 -4.86 6.52
CA ARG A 114 14.87 -4.41 6.73
C ARG A 114 15.55 -3.82 5.49
N THR A 115 14.99 -4.03 4.30
CA THR A 115 15.52 -3.48 3.04
C THR A 115 14.80 -2.22 2.58
N LEU A 116 13.72 -1.83 3.28
CA LEU A 116 12.95 -0.65 2.98
C LEU A 116 13.37 0.50 3.92
N ASP A 117 13.43 1.70 3.36
CA ASP A 117 13.68 2.93 4.11
C ASP A 117 12.36 3.61 4.51
N GLU A 118 12.38 4.27 5.67
CA GLU A 118 11.22 4.93 6.30
C GLU A 118 10.62 6.03 5.42
N THR A 119 11.47 6.81 4.74
CA THR A 119 11.05 7.88 3.81
C THR A 119 10.32 7.29 2.60
N TRP A 120 10.84 6.18 2.07
CA TRP A 120 10.21 5.46 0.96
C TRP A 120 8.89 4.81 1.36
N ALA A 121 8.85 4.14 2.52
CA ALA A 121 7.64 3.54 3.05
C ALA A 121 6.51 4.57 3.19
N CYS A 122 6.82 5.74 3.76
CA CYS A 122 5.87 6.83 3.99
C CYS A 122 5.46 7.59 2.71
N SER A 123 6.26 7.53 1.64
CA SER A 123 5.93 8.19 0.36
C SER A 123 5.12 7.32 -0.60
N TRP A 124 4.88 6.05 -0.25
CA TRP A 124 4.16 5.11 -1.11
C TRP A 124 2.80 4.73 -0.51
N PRO A 125 1.68 5.24 -1.07
CA PRO A 125 0.36 5.08 -0.46
C PRO A 125 -0.09 3.62 -0.52
N GLY A 126 -0.70 3.12 0.55
CA GLY A 126 -1.22 1.76 0.64
C GLY A 126 -1.38 1.30 2.09
N VAL A 127 -1.59 0.00 2.28
CA VAL A 127 -1.54 -0.61 3.61
C VAL A 127 -0.49 -1.70 3.61
N TYR A 128 0.40 -1.65 4.60
CA TYR A 128 1.42 -2.65 4.88
C TYR A 128 0.92 -3.52 6.02
N VAL A 129 1.03 -4.83 5.88
CA VAL A 129 0.44 -5.79 6.81
C VAL A 129 1.48 -6.84 7.15
N HIS A 130 1.65 -7.06 8.46
CA HIS A 130 2.45 -8.15 8.98
C HIS A 130 1.57 -9.09 9.79
N PHE A 131 1.05 -10.11 9.12
CA PHE A 131 0.10 -11.07 9.69
C PHE A 131 0.65 -11.79 10.94
N ALA A 132 1.90 -12.26 10.91
CA ALA A 132 2.46 -13.00 12.04
C ALA A 132 2.67 -12.13 13.30
N ALA A 133 2.73 -10.80 13.15
CA ALA A 133 2.79 -9.87 14.28
C ALA A 133 1.43 -9.30 14.66
N GLY A 134 0.38 -9.57 13.86
CA GLY A 134 -0.95 -8.98 14.05
C GLY A 134 -0.96 -7.46 13.90
N ARG A 135 -0.14 -6.91 13.00
CA ARG A 135 0.05 -5.46 12.81
C ARG A 135 -0.26 -5.02 11.38
N ALA A 136 -0.89 -3.87 11.25
CA ALA A 136 -1.09 -3.20 9.97
C ALA A 136 -0.80 -1.70 10.09
N LEU A 137 -0.14 -1.17 9.06
CA LEU A 137 0.18 0.24 8.92
C LEU A 137 -0.48 0.75 7.65
N ALA A 138 -1.44 1.66 7.80
CA ALA A 138 -1.97 2.43 6.69
C ALA A 138 -1.05 3.63 6.43
N VAL A 139 -0.47 3.69 5.23
CA VAL A 139 0.24 4.86 4.74
C VAL A 139 -0.66 5.54 3.73
N THR A 140 -1.27 6.64 4.14
CA THR A 140 -1.96 7.54 3.21
C THR A 140 -1.02 8.69 2.90
N VAL A 141 -0.71 8.84 1.61
CA VAL A 141 -0.09 10.08 1.19
C VAL A 141 -1.22 11.08 0.93
N HIS A 142 -1.28 12.13 1.75
CA HIS A 142 -2.12 13.29 1.53
C HIS A 142 -1.56 14.12 0.36
N TYR A 143 -1.48 13.54 -0.83
CA TYR A 143 -1.39 14.35 -2.04
C TYR A 143 -2.82 14.71 -2.41
N GLU A 144 -3.27 15.88 -1.97
CA GLU A 144 -4.29 16.60 -2.72
C GLU A 144 -3.84 16.64 -4.20
N LEU A 145 -4.70 16.13 -5.08
CA LEU A 145 -4.70 16.30 -6.54
C LEU A 145 -3.44 16.96 -7.17
N PHE A 146 -2.53 16.15 -7.70
CA PHE A 146 -1.78 16.55 -8.90
C PHE A 146 -1.99 15.50 -10.00
N GLN A 147 -3.09 15.66 -10.73
CA GLN A 147 -3.10 15.31 -12.15
C GLN A 147 -2.17 16.31 -12.85
N CYS A 148 -0.86 16.17 -12.70
CA CYS A 148 0.06 16.73 -13.67
C CYS A 148 -0.04 15.85 -14.91
N ASP A 149 -0.90 16.27 -15.84
CA ASP A 149 -0.80 15.84 -17.22
C ASP A 149 0.63 16.15 -17.69
N LEU A 150 1.47 15.13 -17.81
CA LEU A 150 2.89 15.25 -18.18
C LEU A 150 3.07 15.86 -19.59
N ARG A 151 2.00 16.09 -20.36
CA ARG A 151 2.05 16.84 -21.62
C ARG A 151 1.98 18.36 -21.44
N ILE A 152 1.54 18.84 -20.29
CA ILE A 152 1.50 20.28 -19.96
C ILE A 152 2.75 20.60 -19.14
N ALA A 153 3.89 20.58 -19.81
CA ALA A 153 5.09 21.21 -19.30
C ALA A 153 4.86 22.73 -19.24
N MET A 154 4.48 23.27 -18.09
CA MET A 154 4.82 24.62 -17.62
C MET A 154 4.23 24.84 -16.21
N GLY A 155 5.11 24.85 -15.20
CA GLY A 155 4.80 25.31 -13.85
C GLY A 155 4.71 24.19 -12.82
N SER A 156 5.80 23.96 -12.10
CA SER A 156 5.70 23.43 -10.74
C SER A 156 4.88 24.43 -9.91
N PRO A 157 3.87 23.98 -9.13
CA PRO A 157 3.14 24.85 -8.19
C PRO A 157 4.03 25.32 -7.03
N TYR A 158 5.22 24.76 -6.89
CA TYR A 158 6.25 25.24 -5.99
C TYR A 158 7.19 26.18 -6.75
N ARG A 159 6.86 27.47 -6.69
CA ARG A 159 7.82 28.58 -6.68
C ARG A 159 7.56 29.39 -5.41
#